data_AF-A0A536JM26-F1
#
_entry.id   AF-A0A536JM26-F1
#
_cell.length_a   1.000
_cell.length_b   1.000
_cell.length_c   1.000
_cell.angle_alpha   90.00
_cell.angle_beta   90.00
_cell.angle_gamma   90.00
#
_symmetry.space_group_name_H-M   'P 1'
#
loop_
_entity.id
_entity.type
_entity.pdbx_description
1 polymer ?
#
loop_
_entity_poly.entity_id
_entity_poly.type
_entity_poly.pdbx_seq_one_letter_code
_entity_poly.pdbx_strand_id
1 'polypeptide(L)'
;MTARVRRLAITSAWALGVIWLLWALTVGRAPLVGAALGLGWVLMPTVLWASLRRPSLRIGLILPAALVTFGVAAVAFGPLPDDTARAGWLSLLTGLAMGGVQGAWFWFGWFPVPPALRDPLAKARLRLIVAHVVLVVSGMLLVTAAALT
;
A
#
# COMPACT_ATOMS: atom_id res chain seq x y z
N MET A 1 12.09 -3.94 -17.36
CA MET A 1 11.47 -2.95 -16.44
C MET A 1 9.98 -2.75 -16.68
N THR A 2 9.53 -2.62 -17.93
CA THR A 2 8.13 -2.38 -18.34
C THR A 2 7.13 -3.41 -17.80
N ALA A 3 7.42 -4.71 -17.94
CA ALA A 3 6.55 -5.77 -17.43
C ALA A 3 6.35 -5.71 -15.91
N ARG A 4 7.40 -5.32 -15.16
CA ARG A 4 7.33 -5.16 -13.70
C ARG A 4 6.42 -4.01 -13.29
N VAL A 5 6.56 -2.84 -13.93
CA VAL A 5 5.72 -1.66 -13.64
C VAL A 5 4.26 -1.93 -14.03
N ARG A 6 4.03 -2.63 -15.15
CA ARG A 6 2.68 -3.09 -15.56
C ARG A 6 2.04 -3.98 -14.49
N ARG A 7 2.76 -4.99 -13.99
CA ARG A 7 2.25 -5.84 -12.89
C ARG A 7 1.95 -5.03 -11.65
N LEU A 8 2.84 -4.11 -11.28
CA LEU A 8 2.63 -3.23 -10.12
C LEU A 8 1.38 -2.36 -10.27
N ALA A 9 1.12 -1.81 -11.47
CA ALA A 9 -0.09 -1.02 -11.75
C ALA A 9 -1.37 -1.85 -11.56
N ILE A 10 -1.37 -3.10 -12.07
CA ILE A 10 -2.50 -4.01 -11.91
C ILE A 10 -2.69 -4.37 -10.43
N THR A 11 -1.62 -4.78 -9.75
CA THR A 11 -1.67 -5.12 -8.32
C THR A 11 -2.13 -3.95 -7.47
N SER A 12 -1.66 -2.72 -7.73
CA SER A 12 -2.10 -1.53 -6.99
C SER A 12 -3.57 -1.20 -7.23
N ALA A 13 -4.07 -1.40 -8.46
CA ALA A 13 -5.47 -1.17 -8.77
C ALA A 13 -6.38 -2.12 -7.97
N TRP A 14 -5.99 -3.38 -7.79
CA TRP A 14 -6.75 -4.31 -6.97
C TRP A 14 -6.57 -4.08 -5.47
N ALA A 15 -5.32 -4.08 -4.99
CA ALA A 15 -5.03 -4.01 -3.56
C ALA A 15 -5.57 -2.72 -2.92
N LEU A 16 -5.38 -1.57 -3.56
CA LEU A 16 -5.88 -0.30 -3.01
C LEU A 16 -7.40 -0.17 -3.12
N GLY A 17 -8.00 -0.72 -4.19
CA GLY A 17 -9.46 -0.78 -4.33
C GLY A 17 -10.08 -1.64 -3.24
N VAL A 18 -9.46 -2.77 -2.89
CA VAL A 18 -9.88 -3.61 -1.76
C VAL A 18 -9.75 -2.85 -0.43
N ILE A 19 -8.63 -2.14 -0.18
CA ILE A 19 -8.47 -1.35 1.06
C ILE A 19 -9.56 -0.27 1.16
N TRP A 20 -9.84 0.44 0.07
CA TRP A 20 -10.89 1.45 0.03
C TRP A 20 -12.28 0.84 0.26
N LEU A 21 -12.57 -0.30 -0.36
CA LEU A 21 -13.84 -1.02 -0.17
C LEU A 21 -13.99 -1.51 1.27
N LEU A 22 -12.94 -2.10 1.86
CA LEU A 22 -12.95 -2.53 3.25
C LEU A 22 -13.23 -1.35 4.19
N TRP A 23 -12.62 -0.19 3.96
CA TRP A 23 -12.94 1.02 4.71
C TRP A 23 -14.42 1.40 4.58
N ALA A 24 -14.95 1.40 3.36
CA ALA A 24 -16.34 1.78 3.10
C ALA A 24 -17.34 0.84 3.78
N LEU A 25 -17.04 -0.47 3.81
CA LEU A 25 -17.90 -1.49 4.39
C LEU A 25 -17.81 -1.60 5.92
N THR A 26 -16.67 -1.23 6.52
CA THR A 26 -16.45 -1.43 7.97
C THR A 26 -16.55 -0.14 8.78
N VAL A 27 -15.91 0.93 8.32
CA VAL A 27 -15.81 2.18 9.08
C VAL A 27 -16.72 3.24 8.49
N GLY A 28 -16.63 3.51 7.18
CA GLY A 28 -17.59 4.28 6.36
C GLY A 28 -17.97 5.71 6.78
N ARG A 29 -17.52 6.20 7.94
CA ARG A 29 -18.07 7.41 8.60
C ARG A 29 -17.26 8.69 8.36
N ALA A 30 -16.03 8.57 7.86
CA ALA A 30 -15.09 9.69 7.71
C ALA A 30 -14.86 10.02 6.22
N PRO A 31 -15.60 10.97 5.62
CA PRO A 31 -15.58 11.20 4.16
C PRO A 31 -14.21 11.61 3.64
N LEU A 32 -13.42 12.37 4.42
CA LEU A 32 -12.05 12.75 4.06
C LEU A 32 -11.11 11.54 3.98
N VAL A 33 -11.28 10.56 4.88
CA VAL A 33 -10.51 9.30 4.85
C VAL A 33 -10.90 8.50 3.60
N GLY A 34 -12.20 8.38 3.32
CA GLY A 34 -12.70 7.74 2.11
C GLY A 34 -12.18 8.39 0.83
N ALA A 35 -12.17 9.72 0.77
CA ALA A 35 -11.63 10.48 -0.34
C ALA A 35 -10.12 10.26 -0.48
N ALA A 36 -9.34 10.29 0.60
CA ALA A 36 -7.91 10.03 0.56
C ALA A 36 -7.59 8.62 0.04
N LEU A 37 -8.26 7.59 0.57
CA LEU A 37 -8.11 6.21 0.14
C LEU A 37 -8.54 6.02 -1.33
N GLY A 38 -9.68 6.60 -1.73
CA GLY A 38 -10.21 6.50 -3.09
C GLY A 38 -9.35 7.23 -4.11
N LEU A 39 -8.89 8.45 -3.79
CA LEU A 39 -7.94 9.19 -4.62
C LEU A 39 -6.61 8.46 -4.73
N GLY A 40 -6.09 7.93 -3.61
CA GLY A 40 -4.89 7.11 -3.62
C GLY A 40 -5.03 5.88 -4.53
N TRP A 41 -6.17 5.19 -4.45
CA TRP A 41 -6.50 4.05 -5.30
C TRP A 41 -6.53 4.39 -6.79
N VAL A 42 -7.12 5.52 -7.19
CA VAL A 42 -7.19 5.92 -8.61
C VAL A 42 -5.85 6.46 -9.11
N LEU A 43 -5.20 7.31 -8.32
CA LEU A 43 -3.97 7.99 -8.71
C LEU A 43 -2.79 7.02 -8.85
N MET A 44 -2.63 6.03 -7.95
CA MET A 44 -1.47 5.14 -8.00
C MET A 44 -1.33 4.35 -9.32
N PRO A 45 -2.33 3.55 -9.75
CA PRO A 45 -2.26 2.83 -11.02
C PRO A 45 -2.19 3.79 -12.21
N THR A 46 -2.84 4.96 -12.14
CA THR A 46 -2.77 5.98 -13.20
C THR A 46 -1.35 6.50 -13.40
N VAL A 47 -0.67 6.87 -12.31
CA VAL A 47 0.73 7.33 -12.34
C VAL A 47 1.64 6.20 -12.81
N LEU A 48 1.45 4.96 -12.33
CA LEU A 48 2.23 3.81 -12.77
C LEU A 48 2.09 3.55 -14.27
N TRP A 49 0.87 3.61 -14.80
CA TRP A 49 0.60 3.46 -16.22
C TRP A 49 1.20 4.59 -17.06
N ALA A 50 1.00 5.85 -16.65
CA ALA A 50 1.60 7.00 -17.30
C ALA A 50 3.14 6.92 -17.28
N SER A 51 3.72 6.38 -16.22
CA SER A 51 5.17 6.22 -16.07
C SER A 51 5.80 5.22 -17.04
N LEU A 52 5.00 4.34 -17.68
CA LEU A 52 5.50 3.48 -18.75
C LEU A 52 5.91 4.29 -19.98
N ARG A 53 5.23 5.42 -20.23
CA ARG A 53 5.55 6.33 -21.34
C ARG A 53 6.55 7.40 -20.92
N ARG A 54 6.45 7.90 -19.69
CA ARG A 54 7.32 8.96 -19.14
C ARG A 54 7.89 8.54 -17.77
N PRO A 55 9.07 7.91 -17.72
CA PRO A 55 9.63 7.37 -16.47
C PRO A 55 9.81 8.38 -15.33
N SER A 56 9.97 9.67 -15.64
CA SER A 56 10.07 10.75 -14.64
C SER A 56 8.80 10.91 -13.80
N LEU A 57 7.63 10.52 -14.32
CA LEU A 57 6.35 10.62 -13.60
C LEU A 57 6.27 9.73 -12.35
N ARG A 58 7.21 8.79 -12.18
CA ARG A 58 7.26 7.91 -11.00
C ARG A 58 7.37 8.69 -9.69
N ILE A 59 7.99 9.87 -9.68
CA ILE A 59 8.04 10.69 -8.48
C ILE A 59 6.64 11.09 -7.99
N GLY A 60 5.67 11.16 -8.91
CA GLY A 60 4.26 11.38 -8.59
C GLY A 60 3.64 10.26 -7.74
N LEU A 61 4.29 9.11 -7.56
CA LEU A 61 3.80 8.02 -6.70
C LEU A 61 3.87 8.36 -5.20
N ILE A 62 4.63 9.39 -4.82
CA ILE A 62 4.72 9.85 -3.43
C ILE A 62 3.33 10.28 -2.94
N LEU A 63 2.59 11.03 -3.76
CA LEU A 63 1.28 11.54 -3.40
C LEU A 63 0.24 10.43 -3.12
N PRO A 64 -0.05 9.49 -4.05
CA PRO A 64 -0.99 8.42 -3.77
C PRO A 64 -0.51 7.50 -2.63
N ALA A 65 0.80 7.25 -2.51
CA ALA A 65 1.32 6.46 -1.38
C ALA A 65 1.05 7.15 -0.03
N ALA A 66 1.25 8.47 0.05
CA ALA A 66 0.93 9.26 1.24
C ALA A 66 -0.57 9.25 1.54
N LEU A 67 -1.42 9.51 0.53
CA LEU A 67 -2.88 9.52 0.69
C LEU A 67 -3.40 8.19 1.26
N VAL A 68 -2.96 7.05 0.71
CA VAL A 68 -3.38 5.74 1.22
C VAL A 68 -2.83 5.49 2.62
N THR A 69 -1.53 5.75 2.84
CA THR A 69 -0.88 5.45 4.13
C THR A 69 -1.48 6.28 5.26
N PHE A 70 -1.67 7.59 5.06
CA PHE A 70 -2.29 8.45 6.07
C PHE A 70 -3.79 8.17 6.22
N GLY A 71 -4.49 7.82 5.13
CA GLY A 71 -5.88 7.36 5.21
C GLY A 71 -6.01 6.12 6.09
N VAL A 72 -5.17 5.10 5.86
CA VAL A 72 -5.14 3.89 6.69
C VAL A 72 -4.71 4.19 8.13
N ALA A 73 -3.75 5.10 8.34
CA ALA A 73 -3.37 5.51 9.69
C ALA A 73 -4.55 6.15 10.45
N ALA A 74 -5.30 7.03 9.79
CA ALA A 74 -6.49 7.64 10.38
C ALA A 74 -7.55 6.60 10.76
N VAL A 75 -7.69 5.53 9.98
CA VAL A 75 -8.56 4.39 10.33
C VAL A 75 -8.01 3.62 11.53
N ALA A 76 -6.74 3.23 11.48
CA ALA A 76 -6.10 2.37 12.49
C ALA A 76 -6.07 2.99 13.89
N PHE A 77 -5.88 4.31 13.97
CA PHE A 77 -5.90 5.07 15.22
C PHE A 77 -7.26 5.67 15.57
N GLY A 78 -8.26 5.46 14.72
CA GLY A 78 -9.63 5.88 14.97
C GLY A 78 -10.42 4.92 15.86
N PRO A 79 -11.71 5.23 16.08
CA PRO A 79 -12.65 4.31 16.70
C PRO A 79 -12.91 3.11 15.80
N LEU A 80 -12.70 1.91 16.34
CA LEU A 80 -12.90 0.63 15.65
C LEU A 80 -13.78 -0.28 16.52
N PRO A 81 -14.55 -1.20 15.92
CA PRO A 81 -15.53 -2.02 16.64
C PRO A 81 -14.90 -2.98 17.65
N ASP A 82 -13.73 -3.53 17.32
CA ASP A 82 -13.03 -4.52 18.14
C ASP A 82 -11.51 -4.53 17.87
N ASP A 83 -10.80 -5.35 18.66
CA ASP A 83 -9.35 -5.51 18.57
C ASP A 83 -8.88 -6.26 17.31
N THR A 84 -9.73 -7.09 16.72
CA THR A 84 -9.43 -7.81 15.46
C THR A 84 -9.38 -6.83 14.30
N ALA A 85 -10.36 -5.95 14.18
CA ALA A 85 -10.38 -4.85 13.22
C ALA A 85 -9.15 -3.95 13.42
N ARG A 86 -8.82 -3.61 14.67
CA ARG A 86 -7.64 -2.80 14.99
C ARG A 86 -6.34 -3.48 14.56
N ALA A 87 -6.16 -4.76 14.88
CA ALA A 87 -5.01 -5.53 14.45
C ALA A 87 -4.90 -5.58 12.91
N GLY A 88 -6.02 -5.76 12.22
CA GLY A 88 -6.08 -5.76 10.76
C GLY A 88 -5.64 -4.44 10.14
N TRP A 89 -6.17 -3.31 10.62
CA TRP A 89 -5.81 -1.97 10.14
C TRP A 89 -4.37 -1.57 10.49
N LEU A 90 -3.85 -1.97 11.67
CA LEU A 90 -2.44 -1.77 12.03
C LEU A 90 -1.49 -2.62 11.18
N SER A 91 -1.88 -3.86 10.86
CA SER A 91 -1.12 -4.71 9.95
C SER A 91 -1.07 -4.10 8.54
N LEU A 92 -2.20 -3.58 8.04
CA LEU A 92 -2.26 -2.82 6.79
C LEU A 92 -1.35 -1.60 6.81
N LEU A 93 -1.42 -0.78 7.87
CA LEU A 93 -0.58 0.40 8.04
C LEU A 93 0.91 0.04 8.00
N THR A 94 1.29 -0.97 8.76
CA THR A 94 2.69 -1.44 8.86
C THR A 94 3.16 -1.96 7.51
N GLY A 95 2.33 -2.75 6.83
CA GLY A 95 2.59 -3.21 5.47
C GLY A 95 2.81 -2.02 4.52
N LEU A 96 1.87 -1.08 4.43
CA LEU A 96 1.97 0.08 3.54
C LEU A 96 3.19 0.95 3.84
N ALA A 97 3.47 1.25 5.11
CA ALA A 97 4.65 2.01 5.53
C ALA A 97 5.94 1.30 5.12
N MET A 98 6.03 -0.01 5.37
CA MET A 98 7.17 -0.84 4.96
C MET A 98 7.34 -0.85 3.43
N GLY A 99 6.24 -0.96 2.67
CA GLY A 99 6.26 -0.91 1.20
C GLY A 99 6.69 0.45 0.67
N GLY A 100 6.20 1.54 1.28
CA GLY A 100 6.59 2.91 0.98
C GLY A 100 8.08 3.16 1.20
N VAL A 101 8.61 2.73 2.36
CA VAL A 101 10.05 2.79 2.67
C VAL A 101 10.87 1.96 1.68
N GLN A 102 10.44 0.74 1.35
CA GLN A 102 11.12 -0.08 0.33
C GLN A 102 11.09 0.58 -1.07
N GLY A 103 10.00 1.26 -1.43
CA GLY A 103 9.88 2.02 -2.67
C GLY A 103 10.83 3.21 -2.70
N ALA A 104 10.77 4.07 -1.69
CA ALA A 104 11.70 5.18 -1.45
C ALA A 104 13.16 4.75 -1.55
N TRP A 105 13.50 3.68 -0.84
CA TRP A 105 14.87 3.18 -0.77
C TRP A 105 15.32 2.52 -2.08
N PHE A 106 14.64 1.47 -2.53
CA PHE A 106 15.14 0.63 -3.62
C PHE A 106 14.73 1.11 -5.02
N TRP A 107 13.72 1.97 -5.14
CA TRP A 107 13.28 2.47 -6.44
C TRP A 107 13.72 3.92 -6.68
N PHE A 108 13.61 4.77 -5.67
CA PHE A 108 14.01 6.18 -5.77
C PHE A 108 15.44 6.44 -5.26
N GLY A 109 16.08 5.45 -4.64
CA GLY A 109 17.48 5.57 -4.23
C GLY A 109 17.72 6.57 -3.11
N TRP A 110 16.74 6.79 -2.22
CA TRP A 110 16.86 7.76 -1.12
C TRP A 110 18.02 7.46 -0.16
N PHE A 111 18.45 6.21 -0.09
CA PHE A 111 19.61 5.78 0.71
C PHE A 111 20.47 4.79 -0.10
N PRO A 112 21.77 4.65 0.22
CA PRO A 112 22.63 3.62 -0.37
C PRO A 112 22.03 2.22 -0.19
N VAL A 113 22.06 1.40 -1.23
CA VAL A 113 21.56 0.01 -1.18
C VAL A 113 22.73 -0.94 -0.90
N PRO A 114 22.73 -1.68 0.23
CA PRO A 114 23.75 -2.67 0.55
C PRO A 114 23.90 -3.71 -0.56
N PRO A 115 25.10 -4.28 -0.79
CA PRO A 115 25.32 -5.26 -1.85
C PRO A 115 24.32 -6.42 -1.86
N ALA A 116 23.97 -6.94 -0.69
CA ALA A 116 23.01 -8.04 -0.52
C ALA A 116 21.55 -7.71 -0.97
N LEU A 117 21.24 -6.43 -1.18
CA LEU A 117 19.91 -5.93 -1.56
C LEU A 117 19.88 -5.29 -2.96
N ARG A 118 21.03 -5.17 -3.64
CA ARG A 118 21.11 -4.52 -4.96
C ARG A 118 20.35 -5.28 -6.03
N ASP A 119 20.51 -6.60 -6.06
CA ASP A 119 19.79 -7.45 -7.01
C ASP A 119 18.28 -7.51 -6.65
N PRO A 120 17.38 -7.13 -7.57
CA PRO A 120 15.93 -7.28 -7.42
C PRO A 120 15.47 -8.69 -7.03
N LEU A 121 16.22 -9.73 -7.40
CA LEU A 121 15.92 -11.13 -7.15
C LEU A 121 16.71 -11.71 -5.98
N ALA A 122 17.52 -10.91 -5.28
CA ALA A 122 18.24 -11.35 -4.10
C ALA A 122 17.26 -11.87 -3.03
N LYS A 123 17.60 -13.01 -2.41
CA LYS A 123 16.79 -13.64 -1.35
C LYS A 123 16.41 -12.66 -0.24
N ALA A 124 17.35 -11.79 0.17
CA ALA A 124 17.11 -10.79 1.21
C ALA A 124 16.05 -9.77 0.79
N ARG A 125 16.08 -9.29 -0.46
CA ARG A 125 15.08 -8.34 -0.98
C ARG A 125 13.72 -9.00 -1.16
N LEU A 126 13.69 -10.25 -1.62
CA LEU A 126 12.46 -11.03 -1.71
C LEU A 126 11.81 -11.25 -0.34
N ARG A 127 12.59 -11.52 0.72
CA ARG A 127 12.07 -11.61 2.10
C ARG A 127 11.38 -10.33 2.55
N LEU A 128 11.95 -9.16 2.26
CA LEU A 128 11.33 -7.87 2.60
C LEU A 128 10.02 -7.64 1.82
N ILE A 129 9.99 -8.02 0.54
CA ILE A 129 8.77 -7.94 -0.27
C ILE A 129 7.71 -8.90 0.28
N VAL A 130 8.07 -10.14 0.60
CA VAL A 130 7.16 -11.13 1.18
C VAL A 130 6.62 -10.66 2.52
N ALA A 131 7.47 -10.17 3.42
CA ALA A 131 7.03 -9.64 4.71
C ALA A 131 6.02 -8.49 4.55
N HIS A 132 6.29 -7.56 3.64
CA HIS A 132 5.35 -6.50 3.27
C HIS A 132 4.01 -7.06 2.77
N VAL A 133 4.05 -8.00 1.83
CA VAL A 133 2.83 -8.61 1.25
C VAL A 133 2.03 -9.36 2.32
N VAL A 134 2.70 -10.13 3.18
CA VAL A 134 2.06 -10.85 4.29
C VAL A 134 1.34 -9.87 5.22
N LEU A 135 1.98 -8.78 5.63
CA LEU A 135 1.34 -7.76 6.47
C LEU A 135 0.07 -7.17 5.84
N VAL A 136 0.13 -6.85 4.54
CA VAL A 136 -1.02 -6.30 3.83
C VAL A 136 -2.15 -7.33 3.71
N VAL A 137 -1.85 -8.55 3.28
CA VAL A 137 -2.85 -9.61 3.08
C VAL A 137 -3.45 -10.06 4.41
N SER A 138 -2.65 -10.31 5.43
CA SER A 138 -3.13 -10.64 6.78
C SER A 138 -4.00 -9.51 7.34
N GLY A 139 -3.61 -8.26 7.11
CA GLY A 139 -4.43 -7.11 7.50
C GLY A 139 -5.80 -7.09 6.84
N MET A 140 -5.86 -7.31 5.51
CA MET A 140 -7.13 -7.43 4.77
C MET A 140 -8.00 -8.58 5.30
N LEU A 141 -7.40 -9.74 5.59
CA LEU A 141 -8.12 -10.90 6.11
C LEU A 141 -8.70 -10.64 7.49
N LEU A 142 -7.94 -10.01 8.38
CA LEU A 142 -8.40 -9.65 9.73
C LEU A 142 -9.54 -8.62 9.69
N VAL A 143 -9.41 -7.58 8.86
CA VAL A 143 -10.49 -6.59 8.70
C VAL A 143 -11.74 -7.25 8.12
N THR A 144 -11.58 -8.13 7.13
CA THR A 144 -12.71 -8.90 6.57
C THR A 144 -13.35 -9.79 7.63
N ALA A 145 -12.55 -10.50 8.43
CA ALA A 145 -13.06 -11.38 9.50
C ALA A 145 -13.87 -10.59 10.53
N ALA A 146 -13.34 -9.45 10.99
CA ALA A 146 -14.03 -8.56 11.93
C ALA A 146 -15.33 -7.95 11.34
N ALA A 147 -15.41 -7.79 10.02
CA ALA A 147 -16.61 -7.30 9.35
C ALA A 147 -17.74 -8.33 9.25
N LEU A 148 -17.41 -9.62 9.40
CA LEU A 148 -18.33 -10.74 9.26
C LEU A 148 -18.85 -11.28 10.61
N THR A 149 -18.31 -10.76 11.72
CA THR A 149 -18.69 -11.10 13.10
C THR A 149 -19.58 -10.02 13.69
#